data_AF-A0A7C3G5Q4-F1
#
_entry.id   AF-A0A7C3G5Q4-F1
#
_cell.length_a   1.000
_cell.length_b   1.000
_cell.length_c   1.000
_cell.angle_alpha   90.00
_cell.angle_beta   90.00
_cell.angle_gamma   90.00
#
_symmetry.space_group_name_H-M   'P 1'
#
loop_
_entity.id
_entity.type
_entity.pdbx_description
1 polymer ?
#
loop_
_entity_poly.entity_id
_entity_poly.type
_entity_poly.pdbx_seq_one_letter_code
_entity_poly.pdbx_strand_id
1 'polypeptide(L)'
;VAIYGAGETGISTKKALDRDLGNRFSVNAFFDDNRKYQKKRLLGVPIYPADFLERYLITNQPKILILADNNISTKRKQEIIDRCLEHHVKVRNVPPVEKWINGELSLQQIKEIKIDDLLERAPIQLNLNNIEDQIKGKTILITGAAGSIGSEIARQIMRFYPQLVVLLDQAETPLYELNIEISNNFTFSKHEIVIADVRNKERMENVFRSFQPDIVYHAAAYKHVPLMEHNPSEAILTNVIGTSIVADLSVKYKVKKFVFVSTDKAVNPTNIMGASKRMAEIYIQSLNHAQYDNNTFTKFITTRFGNVLGSNGSVIPLFKKQIAAAGPVTVTHPEMTRYFMTIPEACQLVLEAGAMGRGGEIYVFDMGKSIKILDLAKRMIRLSGLELGKDIQIIFTGLRPGEKLYEELLNPAETSLPTHHKKILIATVREYDFEKVKNIVSQLHLLFDKQNNNDLVKMLKDYIPEFKSNNSVFEKLDE
;
A
#
# COMPACT_ATOMS: atom_id res chain seq x y z
N VAL A 1 -11.15 31.91 -11.47
CA VAL A 1 -10.18 31.06 -10.74
C VAL A 1 -9.87 31.74 -9.42
N ALA A 2 -9.80 30.97 -8.33
CA ALA A 2 -9.22 31.41 -7.07
C ALA A 2 -7.88 30.72 -6.85
N ILE A 3 -6.93 31.39 -6.20
CA ILE A 3 -5.63 30.80 -5.83
C ILE A 3 -5.50 30.82 -4.31
N TYR A 4 -5.11 29.70 -3.72
CA TYR A 4 -4.78 29.60 -2.31
C TYR A 4 -3.25 29.55 -2.15
N GLY A 5 -2.67 30.56 -1.52
CA GLY A 5 -1.24 30.87 -1.48
C GLY A 5 -0.97 32.21 -2.18
N ALA A 6 -0.61 33.23 -1.41
CA ALA A 6 -0.25 34.57 -1.89
C ALA A 6 1.27 34.82 -1.89
N GLY A 7 2.08 33.78 -1.69
CA GLY A 7 3.54 33.82 -1.82
C GLY A 7 4.05 33.71 -3.26
N GLU A 8 5.35 33.42 -3.42
CA GLU A 8 6.01 33.32 -4.75
C GLU A 8 5.36 32.28 -5.67
N THR A 9 5.01 31.11 -5.12
CA THR A 9 4.31 30.06 -5.88
C THR A 9 2.95 30.54 -6.39
N GLY A 10 2.23 31.35 -5.61
CA GLY A 10 0.97 31.98 -6.04
C GLY A 10 1.17 33.01 -7.16
N ILE A 11 2.23 33.81 -7.08
CA ILE A 11 2.64 34.76 -8.14
C ILE A 11 2.94 34.00 -9.44
N SER A 12 3.79 32.97 -9.37
CA SER A 12 4.15 32.14 -10.53
C SER A 12 2.95 31.43 -11.13
N THR A 13 2.01 30.98 -10.30
CA THR A 13 0.74 30.37 -10.74
C THR A 13 -0.11 31.36 -11.53
N LYS A 14 -0.30 32.59 -11.03
CA LYS A 14 -1.04 33.62 -11.77
C LYS A 14 -0.33 33.98 -13.08
N LYS A 15 0.99 34.16 -13.07
CA LYS A 15 1.76 34.42 -14.31
C LYS A 15 1.60 33.29 -15.33
N ALA A 16 1.61 32.04 -14.88
CA ALA A 16 1.41 30.88 -15.76
C ALA A 16 0.00 30.88 -16.39
N LEU A 17 -1.03 31.26 -15.63
CA LEU A 17 -2.41 31.42 -16.13
C LEU A 17 -2.57 32.59 -17.10
N ASP A 18 -1.97 33.74 -16.78
CA ASP A 18 -2.03 34.94 -17.61
C ASP A 18 -1.28 34.75 -18.95
N ARG A 19 -0.28 33.86 -18.99
CA ARG A 19 0.44 33.48 -20.22
C ARG A 19 -0.37 32.55 -21.14
N ASP A 20 -1.52 32.03 -20.72
CA ASP A 20 -2.40 31.23 -21.58
C ASP A 20 -2.95 32.11 -22.72
N LEU A 21 -2.44 31.93 -23.94
CA LEU A 21 -2.87 32.69 -25.13
C LEU A 21 -4.37 32.60 -25.41
N GLY A 22 -5.07 31.60 -24.85
CA GLY A 22 -6.51 31.44 -24.96
C GLY A 22 -7.36 32.27 -23.98
N ASN A 23 -6.76 33.04 -23.05
CA ASN A 23 -7.48 33.80 -22.00
C ASN A 23 -8.54 32.98 -21.24
N ARG A 24 -8.33 31.67 -21.09
CA ARG A 24 -9.34 30.76 -20.51
C ARG A 24 -9.52 30.92 -19.01
N PHE A 25 -8.59 31.62 -18.35
CA PHE A 25 -8.54 31.76 -16.91
C PHE A 25 -8.46 33.22 -16.52
N SER A 26 -9.44 33.67 -15.72
CA SER A 26 -9.35 34.92 -14.95
C SER A 26 -9.12 34.57 -13.49
N VAL A 27 -8.07 35.14 -12.88
CA VAL A 27 -7.81 35.01 -11.43
C VAL A 27 -8.51 36.14 -10.70
N ASN A 28 -9.48 35.82 -9.84
CA ASN A 28 -10.36 36.80 -9.20
C ASN A 28 -10.09 36.99 -7.70
N ALA A 29 -9.39 36.05 -7.07
CA ALA A 29 -9.07 36.10 -5.65
C ALA A 29 -7.81 35.30 -5.31
N PHE A 30 -7.05 35.80 -4.35
CA PHE A 30 -6.07 35.05 -3.58
C PHE A 30 -6.59 34.79 -2.17
N PHE A 31 -6.19 33.67 -1.58
CA PHE A 31 -6.41 33.33 -0.16
C PHE A 31 -5.09 32.97 0.49
N ASP A 32 -4.86 33.37 1.73
CA ASP A 32 -3.65 33.00 2.46
C ASP A 32 -3.94 32.94 3.98
N ASP A 33 -3.30 32.00 4.68
CA ASP A 33 -3.37 31.89 6.15
C ASP A 33 -2.52 33.00 6.82
N ASN A 34 -1.48 33.49 6.15
CA ASN A 34 -0.62 34.55 6.64
C ASN A 34 -1.33 35.91 6.60
N ARG A 35 -1.68 36.40 7.79
CA ARG A 35 -2.40 37.67 7.97
C ARG A 35 -1.66 38.89 7.39
N LYS A 36 -0.34 38.81 7.17
CA LYS A 36 0.47 39.89 6.56
C LYS A 36 0.03 40.26 5.14
N TYR A 37 -0.67 39.37 4.44
CA TYR A 37 -1.17 39.60 3.09
C TYR A 37 -2.61 40.14 3.05
N GLN A 38 -3.32 40.23 4.18
CA GLN A 38 -4.72 40.67 4.23
C GLN A 38 -4.91 42.10 3.72
N LYS A 39 -6.02 42.33 3.01
CA LYS A 39 -6.43 43.63 2.41
C LYS A 39 -5.43 44.20 1.39
N LYS A 40 -4.40 43.44 1.00
CA LYS A 40 -3.50 43.79 -0.10
C LYS A 40 -4.03 43.23 -1.41
N ARG A 41 -3.45 43.71 -2.51
CA ARG A 41 -3.66 43.15 -3.85
C ARG A 41 -2.36 42.53 -4.32
N LEU A 42 -2.43 41.33 -4.90
CA LEU A 42 -1.31 40.67 -5.55
C LEU A 42 -1.53 40.68 -7.05
N LEU A 43 -0.65 41.35 -7.80
CA LEU A 43 -0.77 41.52 -9.26
C LEU A 43 -2.17 42.01 -9.67
N GLY A 44 -2.70 43.00 -8.94
CA GLY A 44 -4.02 43.58 -9.19
C GLY A 44 -5.22 42.78 -8.64
N VAL A 45 -5.03 41.60 -8.05
CA VAL A 45 -6.11 40.74 -7.54
C VAL A 45 -6.19 40.82 -6.00
N PRO A 46 -7.38 40.94 -5.39
CA PRO A 46 -7.51 41.01 -3.93
C PRO A 46 -7.07 39.74 -3.21
N ILE A 47 -6.45 39.90 -2.04
CA ILE A 47 -6.07 38.81 -1.14
C ILE A 47 -7.03 38.79 0.06
N TYR A 48 -7.73 37.68 0.22
CA TYR A 48 -8.66 37.42 1.32
C TYR A 48 -8.01 36.54 2.39
N PRO A 49 -8.42 36.68 3.67
CA PRO A 49 -8.02 35.73 4.70
C PRO A 49 -8.62 34.35 4.40
N ALA A 50 -7.89 33.29 4.75
CA ALA A 50 -8.32 31.91 4.51
C ALA A 50 -9.70 31.57 5.12
N ASP A 51 -10.06 32.15 6.27
CA ASP A 51 -11.36 31.91 6.91
C ASP A 51 -12.54 32.51 6.11
N PHE A 52 -12.26 33.42 5.18
CA PHE A 52 -13.26 33.97 4.26
C PHE A 52 -13.54 33.06 3.05
N LEU A 53 -12.75 31.97 2.89
CA LEU A 53 -12.86 31.09 1.73
C LEU A 53 -14.28 30.57 1.53
N GLU A 54 -14.91 30.02 2.57
CA GLU A 54 -16.24 29.42 2.47
C GLU A 54 -17.30 30.42 1.98
N ARG A 55 -17.33 31.62 2.60
CA ARG A 55 -18.21 32.70 2.18
C ARG A 55 -17.96 33.12 0.72
N TYR A 56 -16.70 33.14 0.30
CA TYR A 56 -16.36 33.44 -1.09
C TYR A 56 -16.83 32.35 -2.06
N LEU A 57 -16.68 31.07 -1.69
CA LEU A 57 -17.13 29.93 -2.51
C LEU A 57 -18.64 30.00 -2.73
N ILE A 58 -19.42 30.29 -1.68
CA ILE A 58 -20.88 30.45 -1.75
C ILE A 58 -21.28 31.63 -2.65
N THR A 59 -20.63 32.79 -2.45
CA THR A 59 -21.06 34.05 -3.08
C THR A 59 -20.59 34.19 -4.53
N ASN A 60 -19.36 33.75 -4.83
CA ASN A 60 -18.71 34.00 -6.11
C ASN A 60 -18.56 32.76 -7.00
N GLN A 61 -18.81 31.56 -6.44
CA GLN A 61 -18.84 30.28 -7.15
C GLN A 61 -17.70 30.11 -8.17
N PRO A 62 -16.42 30.21 -7.74
CA PRO A 62 -15.31 30.05 -8.65
C PRO A 62 -15.30 28.63 -9.24
N LYS A 63 -15.07 28.50 -10.55
CA LYS A 63 -15.00 27.17 -11.20
C LYS A 63 -13.82 26.31 -10.72
N ILE A 64 -12.70 26.95 -10.39
CA ILE A 64 -11.45 26.28 -10.01
C ILE A 64 -10.79 27.04 -8.87
N LEU A 65 -10.34 26.31 -7.85
CA LEU A 65 -9.37 26.76 -6.86
C LEU A 65 -8.02 26.06 -7.10
N ILE A 66 -6.93 26.82 -7.13
CA ILE A 66 -5.59 26.29 -7.29
C ILE A 66 -4.84 26.44 -5.97
N LEU A 67 -4.42 25.32 -5.39
CA LEU A 67 -3.51 25.25 -4.26
C LEU A 67 -2.08 25.54 -4.74
N ALA A 68 -1.58 26.70 -4.36
CA ALA A 68 -0.28 27.25 -4.73
C ALA A 68 0.56 27.59 -3.50
N ASP A 69 0.37 26.85 -2.40
CA ASP A 69 1.20 26.93 -1.21
C ASP A 69 1.71 25.53 -0.87
N ASN A 70 3.03 25.35 -0.93
CA ASN A 70 3.71 24.08 -0.66
C ASN A 70 4.03 23.90 0.83
N ASN A 71 3.84 24.93 1.66
CA ASN A 71 4.14 24.92 3.10
C ASN A 71 2.90 24.67 3.98
N ILE A 72 1.70 24.58 3.38
CA ILE A 72 0.49 24.24 4.14
C ILE A 72 0.60 22.84 4.73
N SER A 73 0.14 22.69 5.97
CA SER A 73 0.03 21.36 6.58
C SER A 73 -0.96 20.47 5.79
N THR A 74 -0.72 19.16 5.77
CA THR A 74 -1.62 18.20 5.09
C THR A 74 -3.07 18.32 5.59
N LYS A 75 -3.26 18.53 6.90
CA LYS A 75 -4.58 18.74 7.50
C LYS A 75 -5.27 19.97 6.91
N ARG A 76 -4.58 21.11 6.87
CA ARG A 76 -5.12 22.35 6.29
C ARG A 76 -5.44 22.21 4.80
N LYS A 77 -4.57 21.52 4.06
CA LYS A 77 -4.80 21.21 2.64
C LYS A 77 -6.11 20.42 2.45
N GLN A 78 -6.36 19.41 3.27
CA GLN A 78 -7.63 18.65 3.23
C GLN A 78 -8.84 19.52 3.55
N GLU A 79 -8.77 20.34 4.60
CA GLU A 79 -9.88 21.25 4.95
C GLU A 79 -10.28 22.15 3.78
N ILE A 80 -9.29 22.66 3.03
CA ILE A 80 -9.54 23.49 1.85
C ILE A 80 -10.16 22.66 0.71
N ILE A 81 -9.63 21.46 0.47
CA ILE A 81 -10.16 20.54 -0.56
C ILE A 81 -11.60 20.18 -0.26
N ASP A 82 -11.90 19.74 0.96
CA ASP A 82 -13.25 19.31 1.36
C ASP A 82 -14.26 20.46 1.20
N ARG A 83 -13.93 21.68 1.67
CA ARG A 83 -14.77 22.87 1.47
C ARG A 83 -15.02 23.17 -0.01
N CYS A 84 -13.99 23.06 -0.85
CA CYS A 84 -14.17 23.29 -2.29
C CYS A 84 -15.08 22.23 -2.92
N LEU A 85 -14.89 20.96 -2.57
CA LEU A 85 -15.70 19.86 -3.08
C LEU A 85 -17.16 19.94 -2.64
N GLU A 86 -17.43 20.42 -1.42
CA GLU A 86 -18.79 20.68 -0.91
C GLU A 86 -19.53 21.77 -1.69
N HIS A 87 -18.79 22.73 -2.26
CA HIS A 87 -19.34 23.80 -3.09
C HIS A 87 -19.15 23.59 -4.60
N HIS A 88 -18.90 22.35 -5.04
CA HIS A 88 -18.72 21.98 -6.45
C HIS A 88 -17.59 22.73 -7.18
N VAL A 89 -16.56 23.15 -6.44
CA VAL A 89 -15.39 23.84 -6.97
C VAL A 89 -14.26 22.84 -7.23
N LYS A 90 -13.78 22.78 -8.49
CA LYS A 90 -12.65 21.91 -8.84
C LYS A 90 -11.37 22.40 -8.16
N VAL A 91 -10.61 21.48 -7.57
CA VAL A 91 -9.33 21.81 -6.95
C VAL A 91 -8.19 21.30 -7.81
N ARG A 92 -7.16 22.13 -7.99
CA ARG A 92 -5.90 21.77 -8.64
C ARG A 92 -4.72 22.10 -7.73
N ASN A 93 -3.61 21.40 -7.91
CA ASN A 93 -2.42 21.57 -7.11
C ASN A 93 -1.21 21.94 -7.99
N VAL A 94 -0.45 22.91 -7.52
CA VAL A 94 0.85 23.28 -8.11
C VAL A 94 1.91 22.31 -7.57
N PRO A 95 2.78 21.76 -8.43
CA PRO A 95 3.84 20.86 -7.97
C PRO A 95 4.92 21.63 -7.20
N PRO A 96 5.72 20.93 -6.37
CA PRO A 96 6.92 21.48 -5.76
C PRO A 96 7.87 22.08 -6.81
N VAL A 97 8.63 23.11 -6.42
CA VAL A 97 9.48 23.91 -7.34
C VAL A 97 10.55 23.04 -7.99
N GLU A 98 11.03 21.99 -7.34
CA GLU A 98 12.03 21.06 -7.86
C GLU A 98 11.52 20.26 -9.07
N LYS A 99 10.19 20.21 -9.28
CA LYS A 99 9.55 19.54 -10.41
C LYS A 99 9.18 20.51 -11.54
N TRP A 100 9.61 21.76 -11.47
CA TRP A 100 9.33 22.77 -12.48
C TRP A 100 10.27 22.60 -13.68
N ILE A 101 9.75 22.77 -14.90
CA ILE A 101 10.55 22.54 -16.11
C ILE A 101 11.31 23.82 -16.37
N ASN A 102 12.64 23.74 -16.47
CA ASN A 102 13.52 24.89 -16.63
C ASN A 102 13.35 25.96 -15.53
N GLY A 103 12.94 25.56 -14.33
CA GLY A 103 12.67 26.48 -13.22
C GLY A 103 11.40 27.32 -13.37
N GLU A 104 10.59 27.09 -14.41
CA GLU A 104 9.31 27.77 -14.61
C GLU A 104 8.11 26.82 -14.45
N LEU A 105 7.03 27.37 -13.91
CA LEU A 105 5.74 26.67 -13.81
C LEU A 105 4.95 26.87 -15.11
N SER A 106 4.65 25.76 -15.79
CA SER A 106 3.72 25.73 -16.92
C SER A 106 2.32 25.27 -16.48
N LEU A 107 1.30 25.61 -17.29
CA LEU A 107 -0.09 25.23 -17.01
C LEU A 107 -0.32 23.72 -17.01
N GLN A 108 0.40 22.98 -17.85
CA GLN A 108 0.31 21.52 -17.95
C GLN A 108 0.81 20.83 -16.66
N GLN A 109 1.61 21.55 -15.86
CA GLN A 109 2.12 21.05 -14.59
C GLN A 109 1.13 21.27 -13.43
N ILE A 110 0.11 22.13 -13.60
CA ILE A 110 -0.96 22.32 -12.61
C ILE A 110 -1.95 21.16 -12.73
N LYS A 111 -1.86 20.20 -11.81
CA LYS A 111 -2.58 18.93 -11.90
C LYS A 111 -3.84 18.92 -11.05
N GLU A 112 -4.82 18.11 -11.46
CA GLU A 112 -5.99 17.81 -10.63
C GLU A 112 -5.57 17.01 -9.39
N ILE A 113 -6.32 17.19 -8.31
CA ILE A 113 -6.11 16.44 -7.06
C ILE A 113 -6.29 14.96 -7.33
N LYS A 114 -5.29 14.16 -6.96
CA LYS A 114 -5.38 12.70 -7.01
C LYS A 114 -5.99 12.16 -5.73
N ILE A 115 -6.47 10.91 -5.79
CA ILE A 115 -6.92 10.20 -4.59
C ILE A 115 -5.81 10.06 -3.55
N ASP A 116 -4.56 9.89 -3.99
CA ASP A 116 -3.38 9.78 -3.13
C ASP A 116 -3.19 11.06 -2.28
N ASP A 117 -3.55 12.21 -2.85
CA ASP A 117 -3.48 13.50 -2.17
C ASP A 117 -4.54 13.64 -1.07
N LEU A 118 -5.53 12.74 -0.98
CA LEU A 118 -6.54 12.73 0.09
C LEU A 118 -6.04 12.07 1.39
N LEU A 119 -4.87 11.43 1.37
CA LEU A 119 -4.29 10.83 2.56
C LEU A 119 -3.71 11.91 3.49
N GLU A 120 -4.07 11.87 4.76
CA GLU A 120 -3.58 12.79 5.80
C GLU A 120 -2.16 12.44 6.29
N ARG A 121 -1.21 12.18 5.37
CA ARG A 121 0.11 11.66 5.75
C ARG A 121 1.25 12.48 5.16
N ALA A 122 2.27 12.71 5.99
CA ALA A 122 3.52 13.32 5.55
C ALA A 122 4.37 12.28 4.81
N PRO A 123 5.12 12.69 3.77
CA PRO A 123 6.01 11.79 3.04
C PRO A 123 7.01 11.09 3.97
N ILE A 124 7.44 9.90 3.57
CA ILE A 124 8.39 9.09 4.35
C ILE A 124 9.82 9.59 4.08
N GLN A 125 10.62 9.70 5.14
CA GLN A 125 12.05 9.98 5.05
C GLN A 125 12.83 8.68 5.15
N LEU A 126 13.44 8.24 4.07
CA LEU A 126 14.20 7.00 4.02
C LEU A 126 15.68 7.22 4.26
N ASN A 127 16.35 6.21 4.82
CA ASN A 127 17.80 6.15 4.80
C ASN A 127 18.26 5.46 3.52
N LEU A 128 18.38 6.25 2.45
CA LEU A 128 18.74 5.74 1.13
C LEU A 128 20.10 5.02 1.10
N ASN A 129 21.05 5.42 1.95
CA ASN A 129 22.37 4.79 2.01
C ASN A 129 22.28 3.35 2.51
N ASN A 130 21.49 3.10 3.56
CA ASN A 130 21.30 1.74 4.09
C ASN A 130 20.66 0.80 3.06
N ILE A 131 19.69 1.32 2.31
CA ILE A 131 19.02 0.56 1.24
C ILE A 131 20.00 0.31 0.08
N GLU A 132 20.79 1.31 -0.33
CA GLU A 132 21.80 1.15 -1.37
C GLU A 132 22.82 0.07 -0.99
N ASP A 133 23.39 0.13 0.22
CA ASP A 133 24.39 -0.84 0.70
C ASP A 133 23.86 -2.29 0.70
N GLN A 134 22.56 -2.45 0.98
CA GLN A 134 21.91 -3.76 0.94
C GLN A 134 21.74 -4.28 -0.50
N ILE A 135 21.39 -3.41 -1.45
CA ILE A 135 20.90 -3.79 -2.78
C ILE A 135 22.01 -3.82 -3.83
N LYS A 136 22.98 -2.91 -3.72
CA LYS A 136 24.02 -2.69 -4.72
C LYS A 136 24.85 -3.95 -4.95
N GLY A 137 24.97 -4.33 -6.23
CA GLY A 137 25.73 -5.50 -6.64
C GLY A 137 25.21 -6.83 -6.06
N LYS A 138 23.94 -6.91 -5.65
CA LYS A 138 23.30 -8.17 -5.19
C LYS A 138 22.40 -8.78 -6.25
N THR A 139 22.26 -10.10 -6.21
CA THR A 139 21.19 -10.80 -6.94
C THR A 139 19.94 -10.86 -6.07
N ILE A 140 18.82 -10.35 -6.58
CA ILE A 140 17.58 -10.19 -5.81
C ILE A 140 16.46 -10.97 -6.49
N LEU A 141 15.80 -11.86 -5.75
CA LEU A 141 14.60 -12.55 -6.20
C LEU A 141 13.36 -11.86 -5.63
N ILE A 142 12.43 -11.48 -6.50
CA ILE A 142 11.11 -10.99 -6.11
C ILE A 142 10.07 -12.01 -6.58
N THR A 143 9.42 -12.69 -5.64
CA THR A 143 8.24 -13.52 -5.97
C THR A 143 6.99 -12.66 -5.87
N GLY A 144 6.00 -12.89 -6.73
CA GLY A 144 4.82 -12.03 -6.80
C GLY A 144 5.13 -10.71 -7.51
N ALA A 145 6.11 -10.74 -8.43
CA ALA A 145 6.64 -9.54 -9.08
C ALA A 145 5.59 -8.81 -9.92
N ALA A 146 4.60 -9.52 -10.46
CA ALA A 146 3.48 -8.90 -11.19
C ALA A 146 2.43 -8.25 -10.25
N GLY A 147 2.51 -8.50 -8.94
CA GLY A 147 1.63 -7.89 -7.94
C GLY A 147 1.92 -6.41 -7.72
N SER A 148 0.96 -5.69 -7.11
CA SER A 148 1.12 -4.25 -6.83
C SER A 148 2.33 -3.93 -5.94
N ILE A 149 2.65 -4.78 -4.97
CA ILE A 149 3.81 -4.60 -4.08
C ILE A 149 5.10 -5.08 -4.75
N GLY A 150 5.10 -6.28 -5.35
CA GLY A 150 6.29 -6.83 -6.01
C GLY A 150 6.81 -5.96 -7.16
N SER A 151 5.90 -5.45 -8.01
CA SER A 151 6.26 -4.56 -9.12
C SER A 151 6.83 -3.23 -8.62
N GLU A 152 6.29 -2.67 -7.56
CA GLU A 152 6.79 -1.42 -6.99
C GLU A 152 8.14 -1.62 -6.27
N ILE A 153 8.34 -2.74 -5.57
CA ILE A 153 9.66 -3.12 -5.05
C ILE A 153 10.66 -3.18 -6.20
N ALA A 154 10.32 -3.84 -7.32
CA ALA A 154 11.17 -3.91 -8.50
C ALA A 154 11.56 -2.52 -9.00
N ARG A 155 10.59 -1.62 -9.24
CA ARG A 155 10.84 -0.22 -9.66
C ARG A 155 11.71 0.56 -8.68
N GLN A 156 11.58 0.28 -7.39
CA GLN A 156 12.36 0.98 -6.38
C GLN A 156 13.78 0.46 -6.31
N ILE A 157 14.00 -0.85 -6.30
CA ILE A 157 15.36 -1.40 -6.15
C ILE A 157 16.24 -1.19 -7.38
N MET A 158 15.65 -1.07 -8.58
CA MET A 158 16.40 -0.86 -9.82
C MET A 158 17.31 0.36 -9.81
N ARG A 159 16.97 1.40 -9.02
CA ARG A 159 17.75 2.63 -8.90
C ARG A 159 19.03 2.48 -8.06
N PHE A 160 19.17 1.38 -7.33
CA PHE A 160 20.31 1.11 -6.45
C PHE A 160 21.32 0.13 -7.08
N TYR A 161 21.26 -0.05 -8.40
CA TYR A 161 22.23 -0.83 -9.18
C TYR A 161 22.47 -2.27 -8.64
N PRO A 162 21.42 -3.10 -8.52
CA PRO A 162 21.59 -4.51 -8.21
C PRO A 162 22.38 -5.22 -9.32
N GLN A 163 23.03 -6.34 -9.00
CA GLN A 163 23.71 -7.17 -10.01
C GLN A 163 22.69 -7.80 -10.97
N LEU A 164 21.59 -8.30 -10.43
CA LEU A 164 20.50 -8.91 -11.17
C LEU A 164 19.21 -8.87 -10.34
N VAL A 165 18.08 -8.55 -10.95
CA VAL A 165 16.75 -8.73 -10.34
C VAL A 165 15.98 -9.82 -11.07
N VAL A 166 15.64 -10.89 -10.36
CA VAL A 166 14.79 -11.98 -10.87
C VAL A 166 13.34 -11.67 -10.51
N LEU A 167 12.53 -11.41 -11.52
CA LEU A 167 11.10 -11.09 -11.39
C LEU A 167 10.29 -12.36 -11.63
N LEU A 168 9.76 -12.92 -10.54
CA LEU A 168 9.06 -14.19 -10.56
C LEU A 168 7.57 -14.02 -10.27
N ASP A 169 6.73 -14.52 -11.17
CA ASP A 169 5.28 -14.60 -10.98
C ASP A 169 4.68 -15.71 -11.85
N GLN A 170 3.47 -16.16 -11.52
CA GLN A 170 2.68 -17.04 -12.39
C GLN A 170 1.85 -16.25 -13.40
N ALA A 171 1.53 -14.98 -13.09
CA ALA A 171 0.72 -14.12 -13.94
C ALA A 171 1.55 -13.58 -15.12
N GLU A 172 1.48 -14.29 -16.24
CA GLU A 172 2.26 -14.00 -17.45
C GLU A 172 2.06 -12.58 -17.98
N THR A 173 0.82 -12.15 -18.20
CA THR A 173 0.55 -10.86 -18.86
C THR A 173 0.99 -9.66 -18.02
N PRO A 174 0.66 -9.55 -16.71
CA PRO A 174 1.16 -8.45 -15.90
C PRO A 174 2.69 -8.47 -15.73
N LEU A 175 3.31 -9.65 -15.78
CA LEU A 175 4.77 -9.77 -15.69
C LEU A 175 5.45 -9.31 -17.00
N TYR A 176 4.83 -9.58 -18.15
CA TYR A 176 5.25 -9.04 -19.45
C TYR A 176 5.14 -7.51 -19.49
N GLU A 177 4.05 -6.94 -18.99
CA GLU A 177 3.89 -5.48 -18.89
C GLU A 177 4.98 -4.86 -18.01
N LEU A 178 5.28 -5.47 -16.86
CA LEU A 178 6.36 -5.03 -15.98
C LEU A 178 7.73 -5.13 -16.67
N ASN A 179 7.97 -6.18 -17.45
CA ASN A 179 9.21 -6.36 -18.21
C ASN A 179 9.45 -5.22 -19.20
N ILE A 180 8.41 -4.84 -19.97
CA ILE A 180 8.48 -3.70 -20.90
C ILE A 180 8.78 -2.41 -20.12
N GLU A 181 8.04 -2.18 -19.04
CA GLU A 181 8.18 -0.97 -18.23
C GLU A 181 9.61 -0.82 -17.69
N ILE A 182 10.17 -1.87 -17.10
CA ILE A 182 11.51 -1.86 -16.53
C ILE A 182 12.56 -1.67 -17.62
N SER A 183 12.44 -2.38 -18.75
CA SER A 183 13.39 -2.28 -19.86
C SER A 183 13.44 -0.87 -20.45
N ASN A 184 12.31 -0.17 -20.51
CA ASN A 184 12.23 1.19 -21.03
C ASN A 184 12.79 2.24 -20.04
N ASN A 185 12.64 2.00 -18.73
CA ASN A 185 12.99 3.00 -17.71
C ASN A 185 14.38 2.78 -17.07
N PHE A 186 14.94 1.57 -17.15
CA PHE A 186 16.18 1.18 -16.46
C PHE A 186 17.15 0.44 -17.40
N THR A 187 17.58 1.10 -18.47
CA THR A 187 18.39 0.51 -19.55
C THR A 187 19.73 -0.11 -19.11
N PHE A 188 20.26 0.27 -17.96
CA PHE A 188 21.55 -0.22 -17.44
C PHE A 188 21.42 -1.31 -16.36
N SER A 189 20.22 -1.56 -15.85
CA SER A 189 19.97 -2.57 -14.80
C SER A 189 19.58 -3.90 -15.44
N LYS A 190 20.11 -5.01 -14.92
CA LYS A 190 19.81 -6.35 -15.42
C LYS A 190 18.61 -6.94 -14.68
N HIS A 191 17.67 -7.49 -15.42
CA HIS A 191 16.58 -8.29 -14.87
C HIS A 191 16.31 -9.53 -15.71
N GLU A 192 15.74 -10.53 -15.06
CA GLU A 192 15.32 -11.78 -15.67
C GLU A 192 13.87 -12.07 -15.31
N ILE A 193 13.08 -12.51 -16.29
CA ILE A 193 11.67 -12.84 -16.12
C ILE A 193 11.53 -14.35 -15.91
N VAL A 194 10.87 -14.75 -14.83
CA VAL A 194 10.65 -16.15 -14.49
C VAL A 194 9.16 -16.40 -14.29
N ILE A 195 8.57 -17.16 -15.22
CA ILE A 195 7.23 -17.71 -15.00
C ILE A 195 7.36 -18.93 -14.09
N ALA A 196 6.76 -18.84 -12.90
CA ALA A 196 6.72 -19.92 -11.92
C ALA A 196 5.64 -19.70 -10.86
N ASP A 197 5.07 -20.80 -10.38
CA ASP A 197 4.25 -20.86 -9.17
C ASP A 197 5.14 -21.20 -7.98
N VAL A 198 5.04 -20.42 -6.89
CA VAL A 198 5.78 -20.67 -5.64
C VAL A 198 5.43 -22.00 -4.98
N ARG A 199 4.29 -22.59 -5.33
CA ARG A 199 3.88 -23.94 -4.90
C ARG A 199 4.66 -25.05 -5.59
N ASN A 200 5.28 -24.79 -6.73
CA ASN A 200 6.05 -25.80 -7.46
C ASN A 200 7.49 -25.87 -6.91
N LYS A 201 7.72 -26.79 -5.98
CA LYS A 201 9.01 -26.99 -5.31
C LYS A 201 10.17 -27.22 -6.28
N GLU A 202 9.99 -28.07 -7.30
CA GLU A 202 11.05 -28.38 -8.26
C GLU A 202 11.42 -27.17 -9.11
N ARG A 203 10.41 -26.43 -9.60
CA ARG A 203 10.63 -25.20 -10.36
C ARG A 203 11.34 -24.15 -9.51
N MET A 204 10.91 -23.95 -8.26
CA MET A 204 11.54 -23.00 -7.36
C MET A 204 12.98 -23.42 -7.02
N GLU A 205 13.24 -24.69 -6.77
CA GLU A 205 14.59 -25.22 -6.55
C GLU A 205 15.50 -24.91 -7.75
N ASN A 206 15.02 -25.09 -8.98
CA ASN A 206 15.78 -24.77 -10.19
C ASN A 206 16.08 -23.26 -10.32
N VAL A 207 15.15 -22.39 -9.92
CA VAL A 207 15.35 -20.93 -9.88
C VAL A 207 16.45 -20.59 -8.87
N PHE A 208 16.36 -21.08 -7.64
CA PHE A 208 17.37 -20.81 -6.61
C PHE A 208 18.75 -21.32 -7.03
N ARG A 209 18.82 -22.54 -7.61
CA ARG A 209 20.07 -23.11 -8.10
C ARG A 209 20.71 -22.27 -9.21
N SER A 210 19.91 -21.76 -10.13
CA SER A 210 20.38 -21.04 -11.31
C SER A 210 20.81 -19.61 -10.99
N PHE A 211 20.05 -18.92 -10.12
CA PHE A 211 20.27 -17.50 -9.86
C PHE A 211 21.02 -17.19 -8.56
N GLN A 212 21.04 -18.13 -7.59
CA GLN A 212 21.74 -17.98 -6.30
C GLN A 212 21.44 -16.61 -5.63
N PRO A 213 20.17 -16.31 -5.29
CA PRO A 213 19.80 -14.99 -4.80
C PRO A 213 20.48 -14.65 -3.46
N ASP A 214 20.97 -13.42 -3.31
CA ASP A 214 21.43 -12.89 -2.03
C ASP A 214 20.26 -12.48 -1.13
N ILE A 215 19.20 -11.96 -1.73
CA ILE A 215 18.02 -11.41 -1.05
C ILE A 215 16.76 -11.91 -1.75
N VAL A 216 15.77 -12.30 -0.95
CA VAL A 216 14.42 -12.65 -1.43
C VAL A 216 13.42 -11.65 -0.87
N TYR A 217 12.67 -10.98 -1.74
CA TYR A 217 11.44 -10.26 -1.37
C TYR A 217 10.24 -11.14 -1.73
N HIS A 218 9.59 -11.70 -0.72
CA HIS A 218 8.46 -12.60 -0.90
C HIS A 218 7.13 -11.85 -0.80
N ALA A 219 6.59 -11.46 -1.97
CA ALA A 219 5.30 -10.77 -2.11
C ALA A 219 4.21 -11.61 -2.81
N ALA A 220 4.50 -12.88 -3.14
CA ALA A 220 3.51 -13.79 -3.73
C ALA A 220 2.52 -14.25 -2.65
N ALA A 221 1.23 -13.95 -2.83
CA ALA A 221 0.14 -14.39 -1.97
C ALA A 221 -1.21 -14.16 -2.63
N TYR A 222 -2.22 -14.94 -2.25
CA TYR A 222 -3.62 -14.56 -2.45
C TYR A 222 -4.10 -13.68 -1.30
N LYS A 223 -4.76 -12.57 -1.65
CA LYS A 223 -5.15 -11.51 -0.68
C LYS A 223 -6.64 -11.22 -0.58
N HIS A 224 -7.46 -11.73 -1.50
CA HIS A 224 -8.88 -11.37 -1.57
C HIS A 224 -9.69 -12.17 -0.55
N VAL A 225 -10.04 -11.55 0.57
CA VAL A 225 -10.79 -12.19 1.67
C VAL A 225 -12.01 -12.99 1.17
N PRO A 226 -12.95 -12.41 0.39
CA PRO A 226 -14.13 -13.19 -0.03
C PRO A 226 -13.78 -14.41 -0.88
N LEU A 227 -12.79 -14.28 -1.78
CA LEU A 227 -12.37 -15.42 -2.61
C LEU A 227 -11.72 -16.52 -1.78
N MET A 228 -10.93 -16.14 -0.77
CA MET A 228 -10.22 -17.10 0.09
C MET A 228 -11.13 -17.74 1.15
N GLU A 229 -12.21 -17.08 1.56
CA GLU A 229 -13.28 -17.74 2.33
C GLU A 229 -13.95 -18.86 1.52
N HIS A 230 -14.15 -18.65 0.21
CA HIS A 230 -14.72 -19.66 -0.68
C HIS A 230 -13.71 -20.70 -1.17
N ASN A 231 -12.41 -20.39 -1.14
CA ASN A 231 -11.33 -21.27 -1.57
C ASN A 231 -10.23 -21.40 -0.50
N PRO A 232 -10.53 -21.96 0.69
CA PRO A 232 -9.55 -22.04 1.78
C PRO A 232 -8.29 -22.83 1.43
N SER A 233 -8.45 -23.93 0.68
CA SER A 233 -7.36 -24.77 0.21
C SER A 233 -6.33 -23.98 -0.59
N GLU A 234 -6.78 -23.15 -1.54
CA GLU A 234 -5.89 -22.30 -2.36
C GLU A 234 -5.16 -21.24 -1.54
N ALA A 235 -5.82 -20.67 -0.53
CA ALA A 235 -5.20 -19.74 0.40
C ALA A 235 -4.05 -20.42 1.17
N ILE A 236 -4.30 -21.63 1.69
CA ILE A 236 -3.31 -22.40 2.44
C ILE A 236 -2.15 -22.85 1.55
N LEU A 237 -2.45 -23.43 0.39
CA LEU A 237 -1.40 -23.88 -0.54
C LEU A 237 -0.50 -22.74 -0.98
N THR A 238 -1.06 -21.59 -1.33
CA THR A 238 -0.26 -20.47 -1.83
C THR A 238 0.44 -19.72 -0.71
N ASN A 239 -0.30 -19.31 0.33
CA ASN A 239 0.23 -18.44 1.36
C ASN A 239 1.05 -19.19 2.42
N VAL A 240 0.78 -20.47 2.67
CA VAL A 240 1.50 -21.28 3.67
C VAL A 240 2.53 -22.16 2.98
N ILE A 241 2.09 -23.07 2.11
CA ILE A 241 3.00 -24.05 1.48
C ILE A 241 3.96 -23.36 0.50
N GLY A 242 3.45 -22.43 -0.31
CA GLY A 242 4.28 -21.61 -1.18
C GLY A 242 5.34 -20.84 -0.40
N THR A 243 4.97 -20.21 0.72
CA THR A 243 5.93 -19.53 1.59
C THR A 243 6.94 -20.49 2.21
N SER A 244 6.52 -21.66 2.71
CA SER A 244 7.46 -22.63 3.29
C SER A 244 8.48 -23.13 2.28
N ILE A 245 8.08 -23.39 1.03
CA ILE A 245 8.99 -23.79 -0.05
C ILE A 245 10.06 -22.72 -0.28
N VAL A 246 9.67 -21.46 -0.46
CA VAL A 246 10.64 -20.38 -0.75
C VAL A 246 11.53 -20.12 0.47
N ALA A 247 11.00 -20.23 1.68
CA ALA A 247 11.75 -20.09 2.92
C ALA A 247 12.80 -21.20 3.10
N ASP A 248 12.41 -22.47 2.92
CA ASP A 248 13.32 -23.62 3.00
C ASP A 248 14.44 -23.53 1.97
N LEU A 249 14.11 -23.14 0.73
CA LEU A 249 15.09 -22.91 -0.32
C LEU A 249 16.03 -21.77 0.02
N SER A 250 15.53 -20.73 0.68
CA SER A 250 16.36 -19.60 1.12
C SER A 250 17.39 -20.01 2.16
N VAL A 251 17.06 -20.94 3.05
CA VAL A 251 18.03 -21.54 3.98
C VAL A 251 19.01 -22.44 3.23
N LYS A 252 18.50 -23.37 2.41
CA LYS A 252 19.32 -24.33 1.65
C LYS A 252 20.37 -23.67 0.77
N TYR A 253 20.01 -22.56 0.11
CA TYR A 253 20.88 -21.79 -0.78
C TYR A 253 21.54 -20.58 -0.11
N LYS A 254 21.49 -20.49 1.23
CA LYS A 254 22.20 -19.47 2.03
C LYS A 254 21.90 -18.03 1.62
N VAL A 255 20.64 -17.74 1.30
CA VAL A 255 20.13 -16.38 1.10
C VAL A 255 20.43 -15.57 2.36
N LYS A 256 20.97 -14.35 2.22
CA LYS A 256 21.35 -13.54 3.40
C LYS A 256 20.14 -12.96 4.11
N LYS A 257 19.14 -12.51 3.34
CA LYS A 257 17.91 -11.90 3.87
C LYS A 257 16.68 -12.36 3.09
N PHE A 258 15.66 -12.77 3.83
CA PHE A 258 14.34 -13.07 3.32
C PHE A 258 13.35 -12.07 3.91
N VAL A 259 12.74 -11.24 3.07
CA VAL A 259 11.78 -10.21 3.48
C VAL A 259 10.38 -10.67 3.09
N PHE A 260 9.54 -10.95 4.08
CA PHE A 260 8.16 -11.41 3.91
C PHE A 260 7.16 -10.26 4.02
N VAL A 261 6.40 -10.05 2.95
CA VAL A 261 5.29 -9.09 2.94
C VAL A 261 4.05 -9.74 3.58
N SER A 262 3.73 -9.32 4.80
CA SER A 262 2.53 -9.71 5.55
C SER A 262 1.50 -8.57 5.57
N THR A 263 0.46 -8.69 6.40
CA THR A 263 -0.70 -7.79 6.44
C THR A 263 -1.23 -7.66 7.87
N ASP A 264 -1.85 -6.52 8.17
CA ASP A 264 -2.67 -6.31 9.37
C ASP A 264 -3.70 -7.44 9.64
N LYS A 265 -4.24 -8.06 8.58
CA LYS A 265 -5.22 -9.16 8.70
C LYS A 265 -4.65 -10.45 9.30
N ALA A 266 -3.34 -10.58 9.42
CA ALA A 266 -2.70 -11.67 10.16
C ALA A 266 -2.82 -11.49 11.68
N VAL A 267 -3.17 -10.29 12.14
CA VAL A 267 -3.39 -9.96 13.56
C VAL A 267 -4.83 -10.28 13.94
N ASN A 268 -5.01 -11.17 14.93
CA ASN A 268 -6.32 -11.66 15.37
C ASN A 268 -7.21 -12.02 14.16
N PRO A 269 -6.76 -12.93 13.29
CA PRO A 269 -7.39 -13.12 11.99
C PRO A 269 -8.86 -13.51 12.18
N THR A 270 -9.73 -12.97 11.33
CA THR A 270 -11.16 -13.33 11.28
C THR A 270 -11.57 -14.02 9.99
N ASN A 271 -10.58 -14.31 9.14
CA ASN A 271 -10.74 -14.89 7.83
C ASN A 271 -9.54 -15.78 7.47
N ILE A 272 -9.76 -16.69 6.52
CA ILE A 272 -8.78 -17.66 6.04
C ILE A 272 -7.56 -16.99 5.42
N MET A 273 -7.75 -15.88 4.69
CA MET A 273 -6.64 -15.16 4.09
C MET A 273 -5.67 -14.66 5.17
N GLY A 274 -6.20 -13.98 6.20
CA GLY A 274 -5.44 -13.53 7.35
C GLY A 274 -4.80 -14.68 8.12
N ALA A 275 -5.55 -15.75 8.40
CA ALA A 275 -5.06 -16.92 9.12
C ALA A 275 -3.92 -17.64 8.37
N SER A 276 -4.03 -17.79 7.05
CA SER A 276 -2.98 -18.38 6.22
C SER A 276 -1.70 -17.53 6.23
N LYS A 277 -1.81 -16.19 6.19
CA LYS A 277 -0.65 -15.30 6.35
C LYS A 277 -0.06 -15.39 7.75
N ARG A 278 -0.88 -15.51 8.79
CA ARG A 278 -0.42 -15.73 10.16
C ARG A 278 0.34 -17.05 10.30
N MET A 279 -0.15 -18.14 9.71
CA MET A 279 0.56 -19.42 9.70
C MET A 279 1.92 -19.32 9.00
N ALA A 280 1.98 -18.57 7.89
CA ALA A 280 3.22 -18.32 7.16
C ALA A 280 4.23 -17.50 7.98
N GLU A 281 3.78 -16.50 8.75
CA GLU A 281 4.63 -15.78 9.70
C GLU A 281 5.20 -16.74 10.75
N ILE A 282 4.36 -17.58 11.36
CA ILE A 282 4.78 -18.55 12.37
C ILE A 282 5.85 -19.50 11.81
N TYR A 283 5.67 -19.95 10.57
CA TYR A 283 6.64 -20.81 9.87
C TYR A 283 8.00 -20.14 9.71
N ILE A 284 8.06 -18.95 9.11
CA ILE A 284 9.34 -18.29 8.84
C ILE A 284 10.02 -17.81 10.13
N GLN A 285 9.26 -17.44 11.16
CA GLN A 285 9.80 -17.06 12.45
C GLN A 285 10.43 -18.27 13.16
N SER A 286 9.69 -19.37 13.28
CA SER A 286 10.23 -20.59 13.89
C SER A 286 11.43 -21.14 13.11
N LEU A 287 11.42 -21.06 11.77
CA LEU A 287 12.59 -21.40 10.94
C LEU A 287 13.79 -20.48 11.20
N ASN A 288 13.59 -19.18 11.43
CA ASN A 288 14.66 -18.28 11.83
C ASN A 288 15.34 -18.74 13.11
N HIS A 289 14.54 -19.09 14.13
CA HIS A 289 15.05 -19.59 15.40
C HIS A 289 15.66 -21.00 15.28
N ALA A 290 15.23 -21.86 14.36
CA ALA A 290 15.80 -23.20 14.25
C ALA A 290 17.24 -23.24 13.67
N GLN A 291 17.73 -22.14 13.09
CA GLN A 291 19.01 -22.10 12.36
C GLN A 291 20.27 -21.91 13.23
N TYR A 292 20.19 -22.03 14.57
CA TYR A 292 21.21 -21.60 15.54
C TYR A 292 22.64 -22.18 15.42
N ASP A 293 22.94 -23.08 14.48
CA ASP A 293 24.20 -23.82 14.44
C ASP A 293 25.26 -23.33 13.44
N ASN A 294 25.07 -22.23 12.70
CA ASN A 294 26.09 -21.75 11.76
C ASN A 294 26.15 -20.21 11.71
N ASN A 295 27.37 -19.64 11.80
CA ASN A 295 27.68 -18.19 11.68
C ASN A 295 27.19 -17.51 10.38
N THR A 296 26.53 -18.24 9.49
CA THR A 296 25.90 -17.77 8.25
C THR A 296 24.52 -18.42 8.12
N PHE A 297 23.48 -17.73 8.58
CA PHE A 297 22.09 -18.18 8.47
C PHE A 297 21.22 -17.14 7.74
N THR A 298 20.09 -17.59 7.21
CA THR A 298 19.13 -16.74 6.51
C THR A 298 18.34 -15.93 7.52
N LYS A 299 18.44 -14.60 7.41
CA LYS A 299 17.70 -13.67 8.27
C LYS A 299 16.29 -13.48 7.73
N PHE A 300 15.29 -13.96 8.46
CA PHE A 300 13.88 -13.77 8.09
C PHE A 300 13.33 -12.49 8.70
N ILE A 301 12.78 -11.63 7.86
CA ILE A 301 12.29 -10.29 8.22
C ILE A 301 10.83 -10.21 7.78
N THR A 302 9.91 -9.99 8.70
CA THR A 302 8.49 -9.88 8.38
C THR A 302 8.06 -8.42 8.41
N THR A 303 7.19 -7.98 7.50
CA THR A 303 6.57 -6.65 7.55
C THR A 303 5.06 -6.75 7.56
N ARG A 304 4.38 -6.14 8.54
CA ARG A 304 2.93 -5.99 8.62
C ARG A 304 2.55 -4.54 8.35
N PHE A 305 1.60 -4.36 7.43
CA PHE A 305 0.97 -3.07 7.17
C PHE A 305 -0.45 -3.25 6.66
N GLY A 306 -1.21 -2.16 6.70
CA GLY A 306 -2.62 -2.15 6.31
C GLY A 306 -2.83 -2.03 4.81
N ASN A 307 -3.99 -1.49 4.44
CA ASN A 307 -4.36 -1.39 3.03
C ASN A 307 -3.42 -0.44 2.28
N VAL A 308 -3.14 -0.82 1.03
CA VAL A 308 -2.34 -0.01 0.12
C VAL A 308 -3.25 0.58 -0.95
N LEU A 309 -3.17 1.89 -1.09
CA LEU A 309 -4.05 2.69 -1.91
C LEU A 309 -3.89 2.33 -3.39
N GLY A 310 -5.00 2.09 -4.08
CA GLY A 310 -5.00 1.80 -5.52
C GLY A 310 -4.44 0.43 -5.90
N SER A 311 -4.15 -0.46 -4.94
CA SER A 311 -3.68 -1.82 -5.24
C SER A 311 -4.73 -2.63 -6.03
N ASN A 312 -4.27 -3.64 -6.78
CA ASN A 312 -5.12 -4.43 -7.66
C ASN A 312 -6.31 -5.03 -6.90
N GLY A 313 -7.51 -4.88 -7.47
CA GLY A 313 -8.76 -5.37 -6.90
C GLY A 313 -9.18 -4.74 -5.57
N SER A 314 -8.60 -3.60 -5.17
CA SER A 314 -9.00 -2.87 -3.96
C SER A 314 -10.26 -2.02 -4.17
N VAL A 315 -10.74 -1.41 -3.07
CA VAL A 315 -11.98 -0.62 -3.05
C VAL A 315 -11.95 0.61 -3.97
N ILE A 316 -10.78 1.23 -4.16
CA ILE A 316 -10.65 2.46 -4.99
C ILE A 316 -10.83 2.17 -6.48
N PRO A 317 -10.15 1.18 -7.08
CA PRO A 317 -10.46 0.73 -8.44
C PRO A 317 -11.93 0.35 -8.63
N LEU A 318 -12.54 -0.31 -7.64
CA LEU A 318 -13.97 -0.66 -7.69
C LEU A 318 -14.85 0.60 -7.74
N PHE A 319 -14.63 1.57 -6.85
CA PHE A 319 -15.38 2.83 -6.86
C PHE A 319 -15.18 3.60 -8.15
N LYS A 320 -13.94 3.68 -8.68
CA LYS A 320 -13.69 4.31 -9.98
C LYS A 320 -14.51 3.66 -11.09
N LYS A 321 -14.56 2.32 -11.13
CA LYS A 321 -15.35 1.58 -12.12
C LYS A 321 -16.86 1.82 -11.96
N GLN A 322 -17.37 1.81 -10.73
CA GLN A 322 -18.78 2.07 -10.44
C GLN A 322 -19.19 3.49 -10.83
N ILE A 323 -18.38 4.49 -10.46
CA ILE A 323 -18.58 5.89 -10.81
C ILE A 323 -18.53 6.09 -12.33
N ALA A 324 -17.54 5.51 -13.01
CA ALA A 324 -17.42 5.61 -14.48
C ALA A 324 -18.61 4.95 -15.21
N ALA A 325 -19.21 3.91 -14.62
CA ALA A 325 -20.41 3.26 -15.13
C ALA A 325 -21.72 3.99 -14.76
N ALA A 326 -21.65 5.15 -14.11
CA ALA A 326 -22.81 5.87 -13.54
C ALA A 326 -23.68 5.00 -12.61
N GLY A 327 -23.10 3.93 -12.04
CA GLY A 327 -23.78 3.02 -11.13
C GLY A 327 -23.63 3.46 -9.68
N PRO A 328 -24.49 2.99 -8.75
CA PRO A 328 -24.32 3.29 -7.34
C PRO A 328 -22.98 2.78 -6.82
N VAL A 329 -22.35 3.56 -5.96
CA VAL A 329 -21.14 3.13 -5.24
C VAL A 329 -21.56 2.22 -4.09
N THR A 330 -20.96 1.03 -4.02
CA THR A 330 -21.31 0.04 -2.99
C THR A 330 -20.37 0.11 -1.79
N VAL A 331 -20.89 0.45 -0.61
CA VAL A 331 -20.12 0.46 0.65
C VAL A 331 -20.61 -0.70 1.52
N THR A 332 -19.71 -1.47 2.11
CA THR A 332 -20.10 -2.63 2.94
C THR A 332 -20.83 -2.21 4.21
N HIS A 333 -20.28 -1.26 4.96
CA HIS A 333 -20.87 -0.79 6.21
C HIS A 333 -20.55 0.71 6.45
N PRO A 334 -21.50 1.52 6.98
CA PRO A 334 -21.29 2.96 7.20
C PRO A 334 -20.12 3.29 8.12
N GLU A 335 -19.91 2.47 9.15
CA GLU A 335 -18.84 2.67 10.14
C GLU A 335 -17.50 1.99 9.79
N MET A 336 -17.38 1.34 8.62
CA MET A 336 -16.13 0.65 8.27
C MET A 336 -14.97 1.63 8.09
N THR A 337 -13.86 1.40 8.79
CA THR A 337 -12.61 2.14 8.59
C THR A 337 -11.47 1.25 8.14
N ARG A 338 -10.54 1.82 7.38
CA ARG A 338 -9.28 1.16 7.00
C ARG A 338 -8.10 2.11 7.11
N TYR A 339 -6.96 1.54 7.45
CA TYR A 339 -5.67 2.20 7.38
C TYR A 339 -5.18 2.22 5.93
N PHE A 340 -4.66 3.36 5.47
CA PHE A 340 -4.14 3.50 4.12
C PHE A 340 -2.73 4.07 4.10
N MET A 341 -1.96 3.59 3.14
CA MET A 341 -0.73 4.22 2.67
C MET A 341 -0.61 4.04 1.16
N THR A 342 0.23 4.82 0.50
CA THR A 342 0.45 4.63 -0.95
C THR A 342 1.33 3.40 -1.23
N ILE A 343 1.27 2.85 -2.45
CA ILE A 343 2.13 1.72 -2.85
C ILE A 343 3.61 2.09 -2.73
N PRO A 344 4.08 3.26 -3.21
CA PRO A 344 5.48 3.62 -3.08
C PRO A 344 5.91 3.71 -1.62
N GLU A 345 5.12 4.33 -0.76
CA GLU A 345 5.41 4.44 0.68
C GLU A 345 5.49 3.06 1.36
N ALA A 346 4.58 2.14 1.04
CA ALA A 346 4.61 0.78 1.60
C ALA A 346 5.91 0.07 1.24
N CYS A 347 6.28 0.11 -0.04
CA CYS A 347 7.48 -0.57 -0.53
C CYS A 347 8.76 0.08 0.03
N GLN A 348 8.77 1.41 0.19
CA GLN A 348 9.86 2.13 0.84
C GLN A 348 10.09 1.65 2.27
N LEU A 349 9.03 1.48 3.07
CA LEU A 349 9.16 0.93 4.43
C LEU A 349 9.56 -0.55 4.42
N VAL A 350 9.11 -1.34 3.44
CA VAL A 350 9.56 -2.74 3.26
C VAL A 350 11.05 -2.81 2.98
N LEU A 351 11.58 -1.94 2.13
CA LEU A 351 13.01 -1.85 1.84
C LEU A 351 13.82 -1.43 3.08
N GLU A 352 13.35 -0.41 3.81
CA GLU A 352 13.98 0.07 5.05
C GLU A 352 13.97 -1.02 6.15
N ALA A 353 12.85 -1.74 6.33
CA ALA A 353 12.75 -2.89 7.23
C ALA A 353 13.71 -4.02 6.82
N GLY A 354 13.77 -4.31 5.51
CA GLY A 354 14.72 -5.26 4.95
C GLY A 354 16.17 -4.87 5.23
N ALA A 355 16.51 -3.58 5.17
CA ALA A 355 17.86 -3.07 5.41
C ALA A 355 18.27 -3.20 6.88
N MET A 356 17.37 -2.87 7.79
CA MET A 356 17.67 -2.87 9.23
C MET A 356 17.55 -4.25 9.90
N GLY A 357 16.75 -5.15 9.33
CA GLY A 357 16.43 -6.45 9.93
C GLY A 357 17.65 -7.33 10.19
N ARG A 358 17.68 -7.95 11.38
CA ARG A 358 18.74 -8.84 11.86
C ARG A 358 18.32 -10.30 11.89
N GLY A 359 17.04 -10.60 11.66
CA GLY A 359 16.44 -11.93 11.65
C GLY A 359 15.49 -12.13 12.82
N GLY A 360 14.29 -12.62 12.53
CA GLY A 360 13.23 -12.95 13.50
C GLY A 360 12.24 -11.82 13.76
N GLU A 361 12.54 -10.58 13.35
CA GLU A 361 11.69 -9.44 13.63
C GLU A 361 10.41 -9.41 12.78
N ILE A 362 9.31 -8.98 13.41
CA ILE A 362 8.11 -8.52 12.72
C ILE A 362 8.05 -7.00 12.82
N TYR A 363 8.26 -6.33 11.69
CA TYR A 363 8.13 -4.89 11.59
C TYR A 363 6.68 -4.50 11.33
N VAL A 364 6.13 -3.63 12.17
CA VAL A 364 4.78 -3.06 12.01
C VAL A 364 4.92 -1.60 11.62
N PHE A 365 4.27 -1.22 10.52
CA PHE A 365 4.34 0.15 10.05
C PHE A 365 3.27 1.01 10.72
N ASP A 366 3.67 2.20 11.15
CA ASP A 366 2.73 3.24 11.52
C ASP A 366 1.90 3.56 10.26
N MET A 367 0.58 3.41 10.37
CA MET A 367 -0.36 3.66 9.28
C MET A 367 -1.07 5.02 9.35
N GLY A 368 -0.75 5.85 10.36
CA GLY A 368 -1.47 7.07 10.63
C GLY A 368 -2.92 6.80 11.05
N LYS A 369 -3.82 7.75 10.75
CA LYS A 369 -5.24 7.62 11.09
C LYS A 369 -5.97 6.71 10.10
N SER A 370 -6.89 5.90 10.61
CA SER A 370 -7.82 5.16 9.77
C SER A 370 -8.83 6.11 9.12
N ILE A 371 -9.33 5.74 7.95
CA ILE A 371 -10.27 6.51 7.14
C ILE A 371 -11.56 5.72 6.99
N LYS A 372 -12.72 6.37 7.18
CA LYS A 372 -14.03 5.76 6.89
C LYS A 372 -14.16 5.51 5.38
N ILE A 373 -14.52 4.28 5.01
CA ILE A 373 -14.73 3.90 3.60
C ILE A 373 -15.88 4.69 2.97
N LEU A 374 -16.91 5.02 3.77
CA LEU A 374 -18.00 5.88 3.34
C LEU A 374 -17.51 7.29 2.95
N ASP A 375 -16.64 7.89 3.75
CA ASP A 375 -16.12 9.24 3.47
C ASP A 375 -15.20 9.23 2.24
N LEU A 376 -14.41 8.17 2.07
CA LEU A 376 -13.64 7.94 0.86
C LEU A 376 -14.54 7.86 -0.39
N ALA A 377 -15.64 7.10 -0.32
CA ALA A 377 -16.60 7.00 -1.42
C ALA A 377 -17.20 8.37 -1.78
N LYS A 378 -17.66 9.12 -0.78
CA LYS A 378 -18.21 10.48 -0.97
C LYS A 378 -17.19 11.42 -1.62
N ARG A 379 -15.92 11.41 -1.16
CA ARG A 379 -14.85 12.22 -1.74
C ARG A 379 -14.58 11.84 -3.21
N MET A 380 -14.56 10.56 -3.53
CA MET A 380 -14.35 10.08 -4.90
C MET A 380 -15.45 10.49 -5.87
N ILE A 381 -16.70 10.44 -5.43
CA ILE A 381 -17.87 10.90 -6.19
C ILE A 381 -17.71 12.39 -6.53
N ARG A 382 -17.43 13.22 -5.52
CA ARG A 382 -17.26 14.67 -5.70
C ARG A 382 -16.06 15.03 -6.57
N LEU A 383 -14.93 14.34 -6.40
CA LEU A 383 -13.75 14.53 -7.25
C LEU A 383 -14.03 14.20 -8.73
N SER A 384 -14.97 13.29 -8.98
CA SER A 384 -15.43 12.95 -10.33
C SER A 384 -16.42 13.97 -10.90
N GLY A 385 -16.74 15.04 -10.15
CA GLY A 385 -17.68 16.09 -10.54
C GLY A 385 -19.15 15.70 -10.43
N LEU A 386 -19.47 14.62 -9.71
CA LEU A 386 -20.83 14.12 -9.52
C LEU A 386 -21.40 14.50 -8.15
N GLU A 387 -22.71 14.67 -8.09
CA GLU A 387 -23.47 15.01 -6.88
C GLU A 387 -24.11 13.75 -6.27
N LEU A 388 -23.80 13.49 -5.00
CA LEU A 388 -24.37 12.37 -4.24
C LEU A 388 -25.88 12.60 -4.04
N GLY A 389 -26.68 11.59 -4.30
CA GLY A 389 -28.14 11.64 -4.15
C GLY A 389 -28.87 12.12 -5.41
N LYS A 390 -28.17 12.75 -6.35
CA LYS A 390 -28.72 13.24 -7.61
C LYS A 390 -28.15 12.48 -8.81
N ASP A 391 -26.83 12.50 -8.98
CA ASP A 391 -26.15 11.85 -10.11
C ASP A 391 -25.78 10.40 -9.78
N ILE A 392 -25.49 10.11 -8.51
CA ILE A 392 -25.04 8.80 -8.06
C ILE A 392 -25.49 8.53 -6.61
N GLN A 393 -25.80 7.28 -6.30
CA GLN A 393 -26.20 6.84 -4.96
C GLN A 393 -25.07 6.05 -4.28
N ILE A 394 -25.11 5.98 -2.94
CA ILE A 394 -24.33 5.00 -2.18
C ILE A 394 -25.29 3.95 -1.63
N ILE A 395 -25.00 2.68 -1.90
CA ILE A 395 -25.79 1.54 -1.42
C ILE A 395 -24.96 0.76 -0.41
N PHE A 396 -25.57 0.43 0.73
CA PHE A 396 -24.96 -0.43 1.73
C PHE A 396 -25.22 -1.90 1.42
N THR A 397 -24.16 -2.69 1.27
CA THR A 397 -24.26 -4.11 0.89
C THR A 397 -24.15 -5.08 2.07
N GLY A 398 -23.88 -4.58 3.27
CA GLY A 398 -23.57 -5.41 4.44
C GLY A 398 -22.10 -5.86 4.48
N LEU A 399 -21.70 -6.36 5.65
CA LEU A 399 -20.40 -6.99 5.83
C LEU A 399 -20.34 -8.31 5.05
N ARG A 400 -19.18 -8.60 4.46
CA ARG A 400 -18.93 -9.88 3.79
C ARG A 400 -18.34 -10.89 4.78
N PRO A 401 -18.35 -12.19 4.45
CA PRO A 401 -17.70 -13.19 5.28
C PRO A 401 -16.23 -12.90 5.53
N GLY A 402 -15.85 -13.03 6.79
CA GLY A 402 -14.49 -12.84 7.27
C GLY A 402 -14.04 -11.38 7.44
N GLU A 403 -14.88 -10.40 7.09
CA GLU A 403 -14.49 -8.98 7.14
C GLU A 403 -14.63 -8.36 8.54
N LYS A 404 -13.58 -7.65 8.96
CA LYS A 404 -13.63 -6.81 10.16
C LYS A 404 -14.25 -5.45 9.87
N LEU A 405 -14.94 -4.89 10.85
CA LEU A 405 -15.36 -3.49 10.79
C LEU A 405 -14.14 -2.54 10.94
N TYR A 406 -13.22 -2.91 11.84
CA TYR A 406 -11.99 -2.19 12.16
C TYR A 406 -10.80 -3.16 12.10
N GLU A 407 -9.71 -2.78 11.44
CA GLU A 407 -8.47 -3.56 11.43
C GLU A 407 -7.59 -3.18 12.63
N GLU A 408 -6.76 -4.10 13.08
CA GLU A 408 -5.80 -3.93 14.17
C GLU A 408 -4.38 -4.04 13.62
N LEU A 409 -3.44 -3.25 14.16
CA LEU A 409 -2.03 -3.32 13.76
C LEU A 409 -1.19 -4.24 14.67
N LEU A 410 -1.64 -4.47 15.90
CA LEU A 410 -1.01 -5.31 16.90
C LEU A 410 -2.09 -6.06 17.69
N ASN A 411 -1.78 -7.29 18.10
CA ASN A 411 -2.62 -8.04 19.02
C ASN A 411 -2.43 -7.47 20.44
N PRO A 412 -3.45 -7.40 21.31
CA PRO A 412 -3.28 -7.01 22.72
C PRO A 412 -2.22 -7.78 23.50
N ALA A 413 -1.90 -9.02 23.10
CA ALA A 413 -0.84 -9.83 23.67
C ALA A 413 0.57 -9.51 23.12
N GLU A 414 0.68 -8.70 22.08
CA GLU A 414 1.94 -8.25 21.49
C GLU A 414 2.35 -6.90 22.09
N THR A 415 3.63 -6.73 22.36
CA THR A 415 4.21 -5.41 22.65
C THR A 415 4.99 -4.90 21.45
N SER A 416 5.37 -3.61 21.49
CA SER A 416 6.18 -3.02 20.41
C SER A 416 7.41 -2.33 20.94
N LEU A 417 8.51 -2.48 20.19
CA LEU A 417 9.78 -1.82 20.42
C LEU A 417 10.02 -0.78 19.32
N PRO A 418 10.61 0.39 19.65
CA PRO A 418 10.97 1.38 18.66
C PRO A 418 12.12 0.90 17.77
N THR A 419 12.22 1.49 16.57
CA THR A 419 13.40 1.38 15.70
C THR A 419 14.05 2.75 15.50
N HIS A 420 15.15 2.83 14.74
CA HIS A 420 15.70 4.14 14.35
C HIS A 420 14.76 4.93 13.45
N HIS A 421 13.81 4.27 12.77
CA HIS A 421 12.83 4.90 11.91
C HIS A 421 11.48 5.05 12.63
N LYS A 422 11.04 6.30 12.84
CA LYS A 422 9.85 6.62 13.65
C LYS A 422 8.53 5.95 13.20
N LYS A 423 8.42 5.58 11.92
CA LYS A 423 7.22 4.90 11.37
C LYS A 423 7.32 3.37 11.33
N ILE A 424 8.37 2.79 11.92
CA ILE A 424 8.59 1.34 11.93
C ILE A 424 8.79 0.92 13.39
N LEU A 425 7.96 -0.01 13.85
CA LEU A 425 8.04 -0.63 15.17
C LEU A 425 8.36 -2.11 15.01
N ILE A 426 8.94 -2.75 16.02
CA ILE A 426 9.13 -4.21 16.08
C ILE A 426 8.07 -4.79 17.00
N ALA A 427 7.24 -5.72 16.52
CA ALA A 427 6.31 -6.47 17.34
C ALA A 427 7.02 -7.64 18.03
N THR A 428 6.83 -7.77 19.34
CA THR A 428 7.24 -8.95 20.11
C THR A 428 6.10 -9.95 20.10
N VAL A 429 6.34 -11.12 19.50
CA VAL A 429 5.32 -12.18 19.37
C VAL A 429 5.76 -13.45 20.09
N ARG A 430 4.82 -14.36 20.35
CA ARG A 430 5.13 -15.68 20.89
C ARG A 430 5.99 -16.49 19.92
N GLU A 431 6.96 -17.23 20.47
CA GLU A 431 7.81 -18.16 19.72
C GLU A 431 7.14 -19.52 19.57
N TYR A 432 7.50 -20.24 18.51
CA TYR A 432 6.99 -21.59 18.23
C TYR A 432 8.15 -22.52 17.92
N ASP A 433 8.01 -23.77 18.36
CA ASP A 433 8.92 -24.85 18.02
C ASP A 433 8.80 -25.22 16.53
N PHE A 434 9.92 -25.14 15.80
CA PHE A 434 9.93 -25.32 14.35
C PHE A 434 9.50 -26.71 13.91
N GLU A 435 9.91 -27.77 14.61
CA GLU A 435 9.54 -29.13 14.22
C GLU A 435 8.04 -29.36 14.38
N LYS A 436 7.41 -28.82 15.44
CA LYS A 436 5.94 -28.80 15.55
C LYS A 436 5.29 -28.03 14.41
N VAL A 437 5.76 -26.82 14.11
CA VAL A 437 5.21 -25.98 13.03
C VAL A 437 5.31 -26.68 11.67
N LYS A 438 6.47 -27.27 11.36
CA LYS A 438 6.74 -28.02 10.12
C LYS A 438 5.85 -29.24 9.98
N ASN A 439 5.59 -29.95 11.08
CA ASN A 439 4.65 -31.07 11.09
C ASN A 439 3.22 -30.60 10.77
N ILE A 440 2.76 -29.50 11.37
CA ILE A 440 1.44 -28.92 11.08
C ILE A 440 1.33 -28.49 9.61
N VAL A 441 2.32 -27.81 9.05
CA VAL A 441 2.33 -27.42 7.63
C VAL A 441 2.28 -28.65 6.71
N SER A 442 3.00 -29.71 7.08
CA SER A 442 2.98 -30.97 6.34
C SER A 442 1.60 -31.65 6.42
N GLN A 443 0.95 -31.63 7.58
CA GLN A 443 -0.42 -32.13 7.75
C GLN A 443 -1.45 -31.31 6.95
N LEU A 444 -1.33 -29.98 6.95
CA LEU A 444 -2.16 -29.10 6.11
C LEU A 444 -2.02 -29.46 4.62
N HIS A 445 -0.80 -29.72 4.16
CA HIS A 445 -0.57 -30.18 2.79
C HIS A 445 -1.24 -31.52 2.50
N LEU A 446 -1.15 -32.49 3.41
CA LEU A 446 -1.79 -33.82 3.24
C LEU A 446 -3.33 -33.76 3.26
N LEU A 447 -3.92 -32.81 4.00
CA LEU A 447 -5.37 -32.61 4.01
C LEU A 447 -5.91 -32.07 2.69
N PHE A 448 -5.06 -31.48 1.83
CA PHE A 448 -5.47 -30.98 0.52
C PHE A 448 -6.07 -32.07 -0.37
N ASP A 449 -5.47 -33.27 -0.38
CA ASP A 449 -5.93 -34.39 -1.22
C ASP A 449 -7.34 -34.85 -0.87
N LYS A 450 -7.78 -34.61 0.38
CA LYS A 450 -9.14 -34.94 0.84
C LYS A 450 -10.19 -33.92 0.41
N GLN A 451 -9.77 -32.75 -0.10
CA GLN A 451 -10.65 -31.65 -0.53
C GLN A 451 -11.69 -31.25 0.54
N ASN A 452 -11.37 -31.41 1.83
CA ASN A 452 -12.25 -31.04 2.93
C ASN A 452 -11.80 -29.72 3.57
N ASN A 453 -12.46 -28.63 3.18
CA ASN A 453 -12.19 -27.30 3.71
C ASN A 453 -12.44 -27.22 5.23
N ASN A 454 -13.41 -27.93 5.80
CA ASN A 454 -13.65 -27.84 7.25
C ASN A 454 -12.46 -28.38 8.05
N ASP A 455 -11.83 -29.47 7.60
CA ASP A 455 -10.68 -30.08 8.28
C ASP A 455 -9.45 -29.15 8.21
N LEU A 456 -9.20 -28.56 7.04
CA LEU A 456 -8.14 -27.57 6.84
C LEU A 456 -8.31 -26.35 7.75
N VAL A 457 -9.52 -25.79 7.79
CA VAL A 457 -9.82 -24.62 8.60
C VAL A 457 -9.77 -24.95 10.09
N LYS A 458 -10.29 -26.10 10.50
CA LYS A 458 -10.22 -26.56 11.89
C LYS A 458 -8.76 -26.69 12.35
N MET A 459 -7.91 -27.31 11.54
CA MET A 459 -6.48 -27.42 11.87
C MET A 459 -5.79 -26.06 12.01
N LEU A 460 -6.13 -25.08 11.16
CA LEU A 460 -5.63 -23.71 11.34
C LEU A 460 -6.10 -23.08 12.65
N LYS A 461 -7.37 -23.26 13.03
CA LYS A 461 -7.94 -22.73 14.28
C LYS A 461 -7.31 -23.36 15.52
N ASP A 462 -7.14 -24.68 15.50
CA ASP A 462 -6.50 -25.43 16.60
C ASP A 462 -5.06 -24.92 16.85
N TYR A 463 -4.34 -24.54 15.79
CA TYR A 463 -2.96 -24.06 15.90
C TYR A 463 -2.84 -22.55 16.13
N ILE A 464 -3.79 -21.77 15.63
CA ILE A 464 -3.87 -20.31 15.75
C ILE A 464 -5.10 -19.98 16.63
N PRO A 465 -5.01 -20.10 17.97
CA PRO A 465 -6.11 -19.84 18.90
C PRO A 465 -6.72 -18.45 18.78
N GLU A 466 -5.97 -17.46 18.28
CA GLU A 466 -6.50 -16.13 17.99
C GLU A 466 -7.34 -16.04 16.69
N PHE A 467 -7.44 -17.13 15.90
CA PHE A 467 -8.23 -17.18 14.67
C PHE A 467 -9.72 -17.48 14.96
N LYS A 468 -10.51 -16.42 15.10
CA LYS A 468 -11.96 -16.51 15.29
C LYS A 468 -12.70 -15.98 14.07
N SER A 469 -13.45 -16.85 13.40
CA SER A 469 -14.16 -16.46 12.18
C SER A 469 -15.23 -15.40 12.49
N ASN A 470 -15.53 -14.54 11.51
CA ASN A 470 -16.58 -13.53 11.68
C ASN A 470 -17.41 -13.38 10.41
N ASN A 471 -18.73 -13.40 10.53
CA ASN A 471 -19.71 -13.48 9.46
C ASN A 471 -19.44 -14.63 8.46
N SER A 472 -18.86 -15.76 8.91
CA SER A 472 -18.36 -16.83 8.04
C SER A 472 -18.91 -18.21 8.41
N VAL A 473 -19.05 -19.09 7.42
CA VAL A 473 -19.49 -20.49 7.61
C VAL A 473 -18.56 -21.30 8.52
N PHE A 474 -17.36 -20.79 8.77
CA PHE A 474 -16.36 -21.41 9.64
C PHE A 474 -16.49 -21.01 11.11
N GLU A 475 -17.46 -20.16 11.48
CA GLU A 475 -17.77 -19.85 12.89
C GLU A 475 -18.17 -21.09 13.68
N LYS A 476 -18.82 -22.06 13.03
CA LYS A 476 -19.15 -23.37 13.63
C LYS A 476 -17.92 -24.18 14.10
N LEU A 477 -16.71 -23.72 13.76
CA LEU A 477 -15.44 -24.33 14.13
C LEU A 477 -14.68 -23.51 15.18
N ASP A 478 -15.25 -22.43 15.71
CA ASP A 478 -14.64 -21.57 16.73
C ASP A 478 -14.80 -22.11 18.17
N GLU A 479 -15.58 -23.20 18.34
CA GLU A 479 -15.86 -23.86 19.62
C GLU A 479 -14.80 -24.91 20.04
#